data_AF-A0A1D8GAG6-F1
#
_entry.id   AF-A0A1D8GAG6-F1
#
_cell.length_a   1.000
_cell.length_b   1.000
_cell.length_c   1.000
_cell.angle_alpha   90.00
_cell.angle_beta   90.00
_cell.angle_gamma   90.00
#
_symmetry.space_group_name_H-M   'P 1'
#
loop_
_entity.id
_entity.type
_entity.pdbx_description
1 polymer ?
#
loop_
_entity_poly.entity_id
_entity_poly.type
_entity_poly.pdbx_seq_one_letter_code
_entity_poly.pdbx_strand_id
1 'polypeptide(L)' 'MPGLMNRLREFTRSPQGRKLADTARRTASDPRRREQAGRLLGRLRGGRRR' A
#
# COMPACT_ATOMS: atom_id res chain seq x y z
N MET A 1 28.06 6.03 4.41
CA MET A 1 26.69 6.59 4.46
C MET A 1 25.70 5.47 4.17
N PRO A 2 24.80 5.09 5.09
CA PRO A 2 23.78 4.09 4.80
C PRO A 2 22.89 4.60 3.67
N GLY A 3 22.80 3.83 2.58
CA GLY A 3 22.02 4.20 1.40
C GLY A 3 20.52 4.27 1.70
N LEU A 4 19.77 5.01 0.88
CA LEU A 4 18.33 5.23 1.01
C LEU A 4 17.55 3.92 1.28
N MET A 5 17.97 2.82 0.64
CA MET A 5 17.38 1.49 0.81
C MET A 5 17.54 0.91 2.23
N ASN A 6 18.68 1.13 2.88
CA ASN A 6 18.88 0.64 4.24
C ASN A 6 18.01 1.41 5.22
N ARG A 7 17.83 2.72 4.99
CA ARG A 7 16.95 3.59 5.77
C ARG A 7 15.47 3.23 5.57
N LEU A 8 15.06 2.84 4.36
CA LEU A 8 13.72 2.31 4.08
C LEU A 8 13.50 0.95 4.76
N ARG A 9 14.53 0.09 4.79
CA ARG A 9 14.47 -1.22 5.46
C ARG A 9 14.43 -1.09 6.99
N GLU A 10 15.16 -0.14 7.54
CA GLU A 10 15.06 0.23 8.96
C GLU A 10 13.73 0.90 9.26
N PHE A 11 13.23 1.78 8.40
CA PHE A 11 11.94 2.44 8.57
C PHE A 11 10.79 1.43 8.58
N THR A 12 10.79 0.47 7.65
CA THR A 12 9.80 -0.61 7.60
C THR A 12 9.91 -1.56 8.81
N ARG A 13 11.10 -1.73 9.40
CA ARG A 13 11.31 -2.45 10.66
C ARG A 13 11.04 -1.62 11.91
N SER A 14 10.98 -0.29 11.79
CA SER A 14 10.75 0.62 12.91
C SER A 14 9.31 0.49 13.44
N PRO A 15 9.07 0.80 14.72
CA PRO A 15 7.72 0.83 15.28
C PRO A 15 6.81 1.85 14.58
N GLN A 16 7.37 2.93 14.00
CA GLN A 16 6.63 3.93 13.23
C GLN A 16 6.17 3.36 11.88
N GLY A 17 7.06 2.69 11.15
CA GLY A 17 6.72 2.02 9.89
C GLY A 17 5.78 0.84 10.10
N ARG A 18 5.93 0.07 11.18
CA ARG A 18 4.98 -0.97 11.58
C ARG A 18 3.59 -0.41 11.81
N LYS A 19 3.44 0.68 12.58
CA LYS A 19 2.13 1.35 12.77
C LYS A 19 1.53 1.80 11.44
N LEU A 20 2.34 2.41 10.57
CA LEU A 20 1.88 2.84 9.24
C LEU A 20 1.42 1.66 8.38
N ALA A 21 2.19 0.56 8.38
CA ALA A 21 1.83 -0.67 7.70
C ALA A 21 0.59 -1.31 8.32
N ASP A 22 0.41 -1.27 9.64
CA ASP A 22 -0.75 -1.84 10.33
C ASP A 22 -2.02 -1.02 10.05
N THR A 23 -1.92 0.31 10.06
CA THR A 23 -3.00 1.20 9.61
C THR A 23 -3.35 0.96 8.15
N ALA A 24 -2.35 0.87 7.27
CA ALA A 24 -2.56 0.56 5.86
C ALA A 24 -3.18 -0.84 5.70
N ARG A 25 -2.74 -1.82 6.49
CA ARG A 25 -3.22 -3.21 6.45
C ARG A 25 -4.63 -3.33 7.01
N ARG A 26 -5.00 -2.60 8.06
CA ARG A 26 -6.39 -2.47 8.53
C ARG A 26 -7.29 -1.84 7.48
N THR A 27 -6.82 -0.73 6.89
CA THR A 27 -7.53 -0.01 5.82
C THR A 27 -7.69 -0.88 4.56
N ALA A 28 -6.72 -1.75 4.27
CA ALA A 28 -6.73 -2.68 3.15
C ALA A 28 -7.44 -4.01 3.46
N SER A 29 -7.51 -4.41 4.73
CA SER A 29 -8.26 -5.58 5.20
C SER A 29 -9.76 -5.36 5.14
N ASP A 30 -10.22 -4.11 4.99
CA ASP A 30 -11.62 -3.82 4.69
C ASP A 30 -12.00 -4.40 3.32
N PRO A 31 -12.81 -5.46 3.25
CA PRO A 31 -13.16 -6.10 1.98
C PRO A 31 -13.92 -5.13 1.06
N ARG A 32 -14.72 -4.23 1.64
CA ARG A 32 -15.47 -3.20 0.88
C ARG A 32 -14.55 -2.22 0.16
N ARG A 33 -13.45 -1.81 0.79
CA ARG A 33 -12.43 -0.94 0.16
C ARG A 33 -11.65 -1.71 -0.90
N ARG A 34 -11.40 -3.00 -0.69
CA ARG A 34 -10.72 -3.86 -1.66
C ARG A 34 -11.55 -4.06 -2.93
N GLU A 35 -12.86 -4.23 -2.82
CA GLU A 35 -13.78 -4.30 -3.96
C GLU A 35 -13.89 -2.96 -4.70
N GLN A 36 -13.99 -1.84 -3.98
CA GLN A 36 -13.99 -0.51 -4.61
C GLN A 36 -12.67 -0.20 -5.32
N ALA A 37 -11.54 -0.49 -4.67
CA ALA A 37 -10.22 -0.34 -5.28
C ALA A 37 -10.06 -1.27 -6.48
N GLY A 38 -10.55 -2.52 -6.41
CA GLY A 38 -10.57 -3.46 -7.53
C GLY A 38 -11.41 -2.96 -8.71
N ARG A 39 -12.60 -2.39 -8.45
CA ARG A 39 -13.43 -1.76 -9.49
C ARG A 39 -12.77 -0.52 -10.10
N LEU A 40 -12.17 0.34 -9.29
CA LEU A 40 -11.46 1.54 -9.73
C LEU A 40 -10.21 1.18 -10.55
N LEU A 41 -9.42 0.22 -10.07
CA LEU A 41 -8.27 -0.34 -10.79
C LEU A 41 -8.71 -1.04 -12.09
N GLY A 42 -9.83 -1.75 -12.07
CA GLY A 42 -10.43 -2.37 -13.26
C GLY A 42 -10.86 -1.33 -14.31
N ARG A 43 -11.44 -0.20 -13.88
CA ARG A 43 -11.76 0.94 -14.75
C ARG A 43 -10.51 1.61 -15.31
N LEU A 44 -9.51 1.87 -14.47
CA LEU A 44 -8.24 2.46 -14.90
C LEU A 44 -7.47 1.56 -15.86
N ARG A 45 -7.48 0.25 -15.63
CA ARG A 45 -6.80 -0.75 -16.49
C ARG A 45 -7.59 -1.05 -17.76
N GLY A 46 -8.92 -1.01 -17.71
CA GLY A 46 -9.83 -1.21 -18.84
C GLY A 46 -9.94 0.01 -19.77
N GLY A 47 -9.78 1.22 -19.23
CA GLY A 47 -9.78 2.47 -20.01
C GLY A 47 -8.50 2.69 -20.85
N ARG A 48 -7.43 1.94 -20.59
CA ARG A 48 -6.16 2.05 -21.34
C ARG A 48 -6.09 1.13 -22.57
N ARG A 49 -7.18 0.46 -22.92
CA ARG A 49 -7.23 -0.54 -24.00
C ARG A 49 -8.17 -0.17 -25.16
N ARG A 50 -8.54 1.10 -25.29
CA ARG A 50 -9.20 1.64 -26.48
C ARG A 50 -8.39 2.78 -27.06
#